data_AF-A0A3M1PGN8-F1
#
_entry.id   AF-A0A3M1PGN8-F1
#
_cell.length_a   1.000
_cell.length_b   1.000
_cell.length_c   1.000
_cell.angle_alpha   90.00
_cell.angle_beta   90.00
_cell.angle_gamma   90.00
#
_symmetry.space_group_name_H-M   'P 1'
#
loop_
_entity.id
_entity.type
_entity.pdbx_description
1 polymer ?
#
loop_
_entity_poly.entity_id
_entity_poly.type
_entity_poly.pdbx_seq_one_letter_code
_entity_poly.pdbx_strand_id
1 'polypeptide(L)'
;GAVLLVGCLGGRNAAAMSQIAYVLLGLTWFNIFAQGGGPDYIHRPSFGYLLGFIPGAWVCGALAFRVPPRLESLAFSCLCGLVTVHAVGMSYLAIAHSANWLTAPVPSLGQLLVMHSLQPLLGQLAILCAVTVISFVLRHLLFY
;
A
#
# COMPACT_ATOMS: atom_id res chain seq x y z
N GLY A 1 -4.69 -2.09 -4.30
CA GLY A 1 -4.92 -1.92 -5.76
C GLY A 1 -4.52 -0.53 -6.23
N ALA A 2 -5.31 0.49 -5.88
CA ALA A 2 -5.12 1.87 -6.36
C ALA A 2 -3.68 2.40 -6.18
N VAL A 3 -3.04 2.17 -5.03
CA VAL A 3 -1.66 2.58 -4.77
C VAL A 3 -0.66 2.08 -5.82
N LEU A 4 -0.78 0.82 -6.23
CA LEU A 4 0.11 0.20 -7.23
C LEU A 4 -0.22 0.73 -8.64
N LEU A 5 -1.51 0.92 -8.93
CA LEU A 5 -1.96 1.49 -10.21
C LEU A 5 -1.44 2.91 -10.40
N VAL A 6 -1.55 3.77 -9.38
CA VAL A 6 -1.00 5.13 -9.41
C VAL A 6 0.52 5.09 -9.53
N GLY A 7 1.20 4.16 -8.86
CA GLY A 7 2.63 3.90 -9.07
C GLY A 7 2.96 3.62 -10.53
N CYS A 8 2.27 2.64 -11.13
CA CYS A 8 2.47 2.25 -12.51
C CYS A 8 2.09 3.35 -13.52
N LEU A 9 1.13 4.23 -13.24
CA LEU A 9 0.72 5.25 -14.22
C LEU A 9 1.39 6.62 -14.02
N GLY A 10 1.59 7.04 -12.77
CA GLY A 10 2.09 8.38 -12.42
C GLY A 10 3.56 8.43 -12.01
N GLY A 11 4.20 7.27 -11.82
CA GLY A 11 5.61 7.19 -11.43
C GLY A 11 5.84 7.54 -9.96
N ARG A 12 7.11 7.56 -9.55
CA ARG A 12 7.49 7.58 -8.12
C ARG A 12 6.98 8.81 -7.36
N ASN A 13 7.05 10.00 -7.96
CA ASN A 13 6.73 11.26 -7.28
C ASN A 13 5.22 11.43 -7.14
N ALA A 14 4.47 11.30 -8.25
CA ALA A 14 3.01 11.44 -8.21
C ALA A 14 2.37 10.37 -7.32
N ALA A 15 2.87 9.14 -7.35
CA ALA A 15 2.36 8.07 -6.51
C ALA A 15 2.62 8.33 -5.02
N ALA A 16 3.84 8.74 -4.64
CA ALA A 16 4.14 9.10 -3.25
C ALA A 16 3.31 10.29 -2.77
N MET A 17 3.20 11.36 -3.58
CA MET A 17 2.38 12.53 -3.24
C MET A 17 0.91 12.17 -3.06
N SER A 18 0.36 11.31 -3.92
CA SER A 18 -1.02 10.83 -3.79
C SER A 18 -1.24 10.07 -2.48
N GLN A 19 -0.28 9.22 -2.07
CA GLN A 19 -0.40 8.49 -0.81
C GLN A 19 -0.21 9.40 0.41
N ILE A 20 0.69 10.39 0.34
CA ILE A 20 0.83 11.41 1.39
C ILE A 20 -0.48 12.18 1.55
N ALA A 21 -1.07 12.64 0.45
CA ALA A 21 -2.36 13.31 0.48
C ALA A 21 -3.46 12.41 1.07
N TYR A 22 -3.51 11.13 0.68
CA TYR A 22 -4.45 10.15 1.24
C TYR A 22 -4.31 10.01 2.77
N VAL A 23 -3.08 9.87 3.27
CA VAL A 23 -2.81 9.75 4.71
C VAL A 23 -3.16 11.03 5.46
N LEU A 24 -2.76 12.20 4.96
CA LEU A 24 -3.06 13.50 5.60
C LEU A 24 -4.57 13.77 5.64
N LEU A 25 -5.27 13.53 4.54
CA LEU A 25 -6.73 13.74 4.48
C LEU A 25 -7.46 12.79 5.43
N GLY A 26 -7.04 11.53 5.53
CA GLY A 26 -7.68 10.57 6.44
C GLY A 26 -7.37 10.81 7.92
N LEU A 27 -6.22 11.43 8.26
CA LEU A 27 -5.86 11.78 9.65
C LEU A 27 -6.54 13.06 10.17
N THR A 28 -7.06 13.93 9.29
CA THR A 28 -7.67 15.19 9.70
C THR A 28 -9.12 15.02 10.18
N TRP A 29 -10.08 14.95 9.25
CA TRP A 29 -11.51 14.84 9.58
C TRP A 29 -12.34 14.06 8.54
N PHE A 30 -11.78 13.83 7.36
CA PHE A 30 -12.49 13.10 6.33
C PHE A 30 -12.40 11.60 6.64
N ASN A 31 -13.54 10.95 6.87
CA ASN A 31 -13.67 9.51 7.13
C ASN A 31 -13.35 8.67 5.88
N ILE A 32 -12.13 8.81 5.35
CA ILE A 32 -11.67 8.22 4.09
C ILE A 32 -11.08 6.82 4.33
N PHE A 33 -10.61 6.54 5.56
CA PHE A 33 -10.12 5.21 5.89
C PHE A 33 -11.29 4.25 6.11
N ALA A 34 -11.03 2.95 5.92
CA ALA A 34 -12.07 1.92 5.95
C ALA A 34 -12.81 1.82 7.31
N GLN A 35 -12.17 2.27 8.40
CA GLN A 35 -12.73 2.26 9.76
C GLN A 35 -12.96 3.67 10.31
N GLY A 36 -13.12 4.67 9.44
CA GLY A 36 -13.34 6.07 9.81
C GLY A 36 -12.17 6.98 9.41
N GLY A 37 -11.75 7.86 10.31
CA GLY A 37 -10.64 8.78 10.11
C GLY A 37 -10.26 9.46 11.42
N GLY A 38 -9.35 10.42 11.34
CA GLY A 38 -8.89 11.21 12.47
C GLY A 38 -7.58 10.72 13.09
N PRO A 39 -7.03 11.49 14.05
CA PRO A 39 -5.70 11.26 14.60
C PRO A 39 -5.61 9.99 15.46
N ASP A 40 -6.70 9.57 16.10
CA ASP A 40 -6.74 8.32 16.88
C ASP A 40 -6.54 7.06 16.02
N TYR A 41 -6.70 7.19 14.69
CA TYR A 41 -6.46 6.09 13.75
C TYR A 41 -5.00 5.58 13.81
N ILE A 42 -4.05 6.41 14.29
CA ILE A 42 -2.66 5.98 14.52
C ILE A 42 -2.60 4.76 15.45
N HIS A 43 -3.50 4.65 16.42
CA HIS A 43 -3.51 3.54 17.38
C HIS A 43 -4.12 2.25 16.81
N ARG A 44 -4.51 2.24 15.53
CA ARG A 44 -5.07 1.06 14.86
C ARG A 44 -3.95 0.21 14.23
N PRO A 45 -4.05 -1.13 14.28
CA PRO A 45 -3.07 -2.01 13.64
C PRO A 45 -2.96 -1.77 12.13
N SER A 46 -4.08 -1.45 11.47
CA SER A 46 -4.15 -1.22 10.02
C SER A 46 -3.39 0.02 9.56
N PHE A 47 -3.15 1.01 10.45
CA PHE A 47 -2.48 2.26 10.10
C PHE A 47 -1.06 2.05 9.56
N GLY A 48 -0.33 1.07 10.09
CA GLY A 48 1.02 0.75 9.61
C GLY A 48 1.08 0.43 8.12
N TYR A 49 0.06 -0.24 7.59
CA TYR A 49 -0.03 -0.56 6.17
C TYR A 49 -0.38 0.66 5.31
N LEU A 50 -1.16 1.60 5.85
CA LEU A 50 -1.41 2.90 5.21
C LEU A 50 -0.12 3.72 5.12
N LEU A 51 0.67 3.74 6.18
CA LEU A 51 2.00 4.37 6.17
C LEU A 51 2.91 3.69 5.13
N GLY A 52 2.84 2.37 5.03
CA GLY A 52 3.54 1.57 4.02
C GLY A 52 3.15 1.86 2.57
N PHE A 53 1.97 2.42 2.32
CA PHE A 53 1.56 2.82 0.96
C PHE A 53 2.49 3.90 0.39
N ILE A 54 3.03 4.81 1.19
CA ILE A 54 3.92 5.88 0.71
C ILE A 54 5.20 5.31 0.08
N PRO A 55 6.05 4.56 0.82
CA PRO A 55 7.25 3.96 0.24
C PRO A 55 6.90 2.86 -0.78
N GLY A 56 5.80 2.12 -0.60
CA GLY A 56 5.37 1.10 -1.56
C GLY A 56 4.98 1.68 -2.91
N ALA A 57 4.26 2.81 -2.94
CA ALA A 57 3.92 3.55 -4.14
C ALA A 57 5.17 4.11 -4.83
N TRP A 58 6.08 4.67 -4.03
CA TRP A 58 7.33 5.22 -4.54
C TRP A 58 8.20 4.14 -5.19
N VAL A 59 8.39 2.98 -4.53
CA VAL A 59 9.16 1.85 -5.08
C VAL A 59 8.49 1.30 -6.35
N CYS A 60 7.18 1.06 -6.30
CA CYS A 60 6.42 0.57 -7.45
C CYS A 60 6.55 1.52 -8.65
N GLY A 61 6.30 2.82 -8.45
CA GLY A 61 6.40 3.80 -9.52
C GLY A 61 7.82 4.07 -9.98
N ALA A 62 8.81 3.94 -9.09
CA ALA A 62 10.22 4.06 -9.45
C ALA A 62 10.65 2.93 -10.38
N LEU A 63 10.25 1.68 -10.10
CA LEU A 63 10.57 0.51 -10.92
C LEU A 63 9.78 0.48 -12.23
N ALA A 64 8.49 0.83 -12.18
CA ALA A 64 7.61 0.78 -13.35
C ALA A 64 8.07 1.72 -14.48
N PHE A 65 8.84 2.77 -14.18
CA PHE A 65 9.36 3.73 -15.17
C PHE A 65 10.84 3.51 -15.53
N ARG A 66 11.51 2.45 -15.04
CA ARG A 66 12.91 2.17 -15.42
C ARG A 66 13.06 1.54 -16.78
N VAL A 67 12.05 0.81 -17.23
CA VAL A 67 12.07 0.03 -18.48
C VAL A 67 10.75 0.24 -19.22
N PRO A 68 10.72 0.02 -20.55
CA PRO A 68 9.48 0.10 -21.32
C PRO A 68 8.39 -0.81 -20.73
N PRO A 69 7.12 -0.41 -20.83
CA PRO A 69 6.02 -1.15 -20.22
C PRO A 69 5.92 -2.56 -20.80
N ARG A 70 6.22 -3.56 -19.97
CA ARG A 70 5.98 -4.98 -20.22
C ARG A 70 5.20 -5.54 -19.05
N LEU A 71 4.33 -6.51 -19.30
CA LEU A 71 3.53 -7.15 -18.24
C LEU A 71 4.40 -7.66 -17.09
N GLU A 72 5.51 -8.33 -17.40
CA GLU A 72 6.44 -8.87 -16.40
C GLU A 72 7.09 -7.78 -15.56
N SER A 73 7.53 -6.68 -16.19
CA SER A 73 8.15 -5.57 -15.49
C SER A 73 7.16 -4.83 -14.58
N LEU A 74 5.92 -4.64 -15.05
CA LEU A 74 4.87 -4.01 -14.27
C LEU A 74 4.42 -4.91 -13.12
N ALA A 75 4.29 -6.22 -13.34
CA ALA A 75 4.00 -7.20 -12.28
C ALA A 75 5.09 -7.19 -11.21
N PHE A 76 6.36 -7.21 -11.63
CA PHE A 76 7.50 -7.14 -10.71
C PHE A 76 7.52 -5.84 -9.91
N SER A 77 7.24 -4.71 -10.57
CA SER A 77 7.14 -3.40 -9.91
C SER A 77 6.03 -3.37 -8.86
N CYS A 78 4.85 -3.88 -9.21
CA CYS A 78 3.73 -4.03 -8.29
C CYS A 78 4.06 -4.95 -7.11
N LEU A 79 4.79 -6.04 -7.36
CA LEU A 79 5.19 -7.01 -6.34
C LEU A 79 6.18 -6.41 -5.36
N CYS A 80 7.19 -5.69 -5.83
CA CYS A 80 8.11 -4.94 -4.98
C CYS A 80 7.38 -3.87 -4.16
N GLY A 81 6.42 -3.16 -4.77
CA GLY A 81 5.55 -2.23 -4.07
C GLY A 81 4.77 -2.89 -2.95
N LEU A 82 4.11 -4.03 -3.23
CA LEU A 82 3.34 -4.79 -2.25
C LEU A 82 4.24 -5.30 -1.11
N VAL A 83 5.39 -5.90 -1.41
CA VAL A 83 6.36 -6.34 -0.40
C VAL A 83 6.79 -5.18 0.51
N THR A 84 7.03 -4.00 -0.07
CA THR A 84 7.39 -2.80 0.70
C THR A 84 6.27 -2.37 1.65
N VAL A 85 5.02 -2.39 1.19
CA VAL A 85 3.84 -2.10 2.03
C VAL A 85 3.77 -3.06 3.21
N HIS A 86 3.93 -4.36 2.96
CA HIS A 86 3.88 -5.36 4.04
C HIS A 86 5.07 -5.24 4.98
N ALA A 87 6.29 -4.99 4.49
CA ALA A 87 7.46 -4.80 5.35
C ALA A 87 7.27 -3.62 6.32
N VAL A 88 6.75 -2.49 5.83
CA VAL A 88 6.46 -1.31 6.66
C VAL A 88 5.28 -1.56 7.60
N GLY A 89 4.21 -2.20 7.12
CA GLY A 89 3.06 -2.55 7.96
C GLY A 89 3.42 -3.51 9.10
N MET A 90 4.19 -4.55 8.80
CA MET A 90 4.64 -5.54 9.79
C MET A 90 5.61 -4.94 10.81
N SER A 91 6.55 -4.09 10.37
CA SER A 91 7.45 -3.39 11.30
C SER A 91 6.68 -2.43 12.21
N TYR A 92 5.71 -1.69 11.67
CA TYR A 92 4.81 -0.87 12.48
C TYR A 92 4.06 -1.70 13.52
N LEU A 93 3.44 -2.82 13.11
CA LEU A 93 2.76 -3.72 14.06
C LEU A 93 3.68 -4.21 15.16
N ALA A 94 4.91 -4.61 14.83
CA ALA A 94 5.87 -5.10 15.80
C ALA A 94 6.23 -4.04 16.85
N ILE A 95 6.45 -2.81 16.41
CA ILE A 95 6.76 -1.67 17.29
C ILE A 95 5.53 -1.26 18.11
N ALA A 96 4.37 -1.13 17.48
CA ALA A 96 3.14 -0.72 18.15
C ALA A 96 2.67 -1.75 19.19
N HIS A 97 2.86 -3.04 18.91
CA HIS A 97 2.57 -4.11 19.86
C HIS A 97 3.56 -4.14 21.02
N SER A 98 4.87 -3.97 20.77
CA SER A 98 5.87 -3.95 21.84
C SER A 98 5.75 -2.71 22.74
N ALA A 99 5.34 -1.57 22.18
CA ALA A 99 5.12 -0.33 22.91
C ALA A 99 3.74 -0.22 23.59
N ASN A 100 2.86 -1.24 23.46
CA ASN A 100 1.47 -1.21 23.96
C ASN A 100 0.67 0.02 23.51
N TRP A 101 0.93 0.52 22.29
CA TRP A 101 0.29 1.73 21.76
C TRP A 101 -0.99 1.43 20.95
N LEU A 102 -1.39 0.16 20.86
CA LEU A 102 -2.60 -0.26 20.14
C LEU A 102 -3.84 -0.19 21.03
N THR A 103 -4.97 0.27 20.49
CA THR A 103 -6.26 0.26 21.22
C THR A 103 -6.72 -1.17 21.51
N ALA A 104 -7.01 -1.47 22.78
CA ALA A 104 -7.47 -2.79 23.22
C ALA A 104 -8.87 -3.15 22.65
N PRO A 105 -9.18 -4.45 22.45
CA PRO A 105 -8.35 -5.63 22.73
C PRO A 105 -7.33 -5.92 21.63
N VAL A 106 -6.07 -6.12 22.02
CA VAL A 106 -4.96 -6.41 21.10
C VAL A 106 -4.69 -7.93 21.13
N PRO A 107 -4.99 -8.68 20.06
CA PRO A 107 -4.63 -10.10 19.99
C PRO A 107 -3.11 -10.29 19.90
N SER A 108 -2.65 -11.54 19.95
CA SER A 108 -1.21 -11.83 19.86
C SER A 108 -0.62 -11.31 18.53
N LEU A 109 0.65 -10.91 18.54
CA LEU A 109 1.33 -10.40 17.35
C LEU A 109 1.22 -11.35 16.14
N GLY A 110 1.33 -12.66 16.37
CA GLY A 110 1.14 -13.67 15.33
C GLY A 110 -0.25 -13.63 14.70
N GLN A 111 -1.32 -13.49 15.50
CA GLN A 111 -2.68 -13.35 15.00
C GLN A 111 -2.87 -12.06 14.20
N LEU A 112 -2.32 -10.94 14.67
CA LEU A 112 -2.38 -9.68 13.93
C LEU A 112 -1.73 -9.78 12.55
N LEU A 113 -0.55 -10.43 12.46
CA LEU A 113 0.15 -10.66 11.20
C LEU A 113 -0.64 -11.59 10.27
N VAL A 114 -1.27 -12.65 10.80
CA VAL A 114 -2.11 -13.54 9.98
C VAL A 114 -3.29 -12.78 9.40
N MET A 115 -4.00 -12.01 10.24
CA MET A 115 -5.20 -11.27 9.82
C MET A 115 -4.91 -10.14 8.83
N HIS A 116 -3.79 -9.42 9.00
CA HIS A 116 -3.48 -8.24 8.19
C HIS A 116 -2.53 -8.50 7.02
N SER A 117 -1.70 -9.54 7.08
CA SER A 117 -0.75 -9.87 6.01
C SER A 117 -1.08 -11.17 5.29
N LEU A 118 -1.20 -12.30 5.99
CA LEU A 118 -1.29 -13.61 5.32
C LEU A 118 -2.65 -13.88 4.69
N GLN A 119 -3.74 -13.63 5.42
CA GLN A 119 -5.09 -13.88 4.92
C GLN A 119 -5.46 -13.00 3.70
N PRO A 120 -5.13 -11.69 3.67
CA PRO A 120 -5.40 -10.85 2.52
C PRO A 120 -4.46 -11.10 1.33
N LEU A 121 -3.35 -11.81 1.52
CA LEU A 121 -2.28 -11.94 0.53
C LEU A 121 -2.78 -12.49 -0.81
N LEU A 122 -3.61 -13.54 -0.77
CA LEU A 122 -4.18 -14.14 -1.99
C LEU A 122 -5.04 -13.14 -2.77
N GLY A 123 -5.85 -12.35 -2.06
CA GLY A 123 -6.66 -11.28 -2.66
C GLY A 123 -5.79 -10.16 -3.23
N GLN A 124 -4.70 -9.80 -2.56
CA GLN A 124 -3.77 -8.78 -3.03
C GLN A 124 -2.99 -9.22 -4.27
N LEU A 125 -2.61 -10.50 -4.37
CA LEU A 125 -2.01 -11.07 -5.58
C LEU A 125 -2.99 -11.05 -6.76
N ALA A 126 -4.27 -11.38 -6.53
CA ALA A 126 -5.29 -11.26 -7.57
C ALA A 126 -5.45 -9.80 -8.05
N ILE A 127 -5.48 -8.84 -7.12
CA ILE A 127 -5.54 -7.41 -7.43
C ILE A 127 -4.27 -6.94 -8.16
N LEU A 128 -3.10 -7.47 -7.81
CA LEU A 128 -1.83 -7.17 -8.47
C LEU A 128 -1.87 -7.58 -9.95
N CYS A 129 -2.39 -8.76 -10.26
CA CYS A 129 -2.56 -9.22 -11.64
C CYS A 129 -3.48 -8.27 -12.42
N ALA A 130 -4.63 -7.91 -11.85
CA ALA A 130 -5.57 -6.97 -12.46
C ALA A 130 -4.92 -5.59 -12.71
N VAL A 131 -4.24 -5.03 -11.71
CA VAL A 131 -3.54 -3.74 -11.83
C VAL A 131 -2.46 -3.79 -12.91
N THR A 132 -1.73 -4.90 -13.02
CA THR A 132 -0.68 -5.06 -14.04
C THR A 132 -1.26 -4.99 -15.44
N VAL A 133 -2.33 -5.75 -15.71
CA VAL A 133 -3.00 -5.76 -17.03
C VAL A 133 -3.58 -4.38 -17.35
N ILE A 134 -4.29 -3.77 -16.40
CA ILE A 134 -4.87 -2.42 -16.56
C ILE A 134 -3.78 -1.38 -16.83
N SER A 135 -2.68 -1.42 -16.07
CA SER A 135 -1.55 -0.49 -16.24
C SER A 135 -0.90 -0.64 -17.60
N PHE A 136 -0.74 -1.88 -18.08
CA PHE A 136 -0.16 -2.15 -19.39
C PHE A 136 -1.02 -1.57 -20.51
N VAL A 137 -2.34 -1.83 -20.47
CA VAL A 137 -3.29 -1.30 -21.46
C VAL A 137 -3.32 0.23 -21.43
N LEU A 138 -3.45 0.84 -20.25
CA LEU A 138 -3.52 2.29 -20.12
C LEU A 138 -2.24 2.98 -20.56
N ARG A 139 -1.07 2.41 -20.28
CA ARG A 139 0.20 2.97 -20.78
C ARG A 139 0.29 2.91 -22.30
N HIS A 140 -0.23 1.87 -22.93
CA HIS A 140 -0.30 1.79 -24.39
C HIS A 140 -1.30 2.78 -25.01
N LEU A 141 -2.36 3.16 -24.30
CA LEU A 141 -3.35 4.13 -24.78
C LEU A 141 -2.93 5.58 -24.54
N LEU A 142 -2.21 5.86 -23.44
CA LEU A 142 -1.86 7.23 -23.03
C LEU A 142 -0.53 7.71 -23.57
N PHE A 143 0.40 6.80 -23.87
CA PHE A 143 1.76 7.12 -24.37
C PHE A 143 1.96 6.74 -25.84
N TYR A 144 0.86 6.61 -26.59
CA TYR A 144 0.82 6.46 -28.04
C TYR A 144 0.00 7.61 -28.62
#